data_AF-A0A951E7T2-F1
#
_entry.id   AF-A0A951E7T2-F1
#
_cell.length_a   1.000
_cell.length_b   1.000
_cell.length_c   1.000
_cell.angle_alpha   90.00
_cell.angle_beta   90.00
_cell.angle_gamma   90.00
#
_symmetry.space_group_name_H-M   'P 1'
#
loop_
_entity.id
_entity.type
_entity.pdbx_description
1 polymer ?
#
loop_
_entity_poly.entity_id
_entity_poly.type
_entity_poly.pdbx_seq_one_letter_code
_entity_poly.pdbx_strand_id
1 'polypeptide(L)'
;MGAVGEHRIRLTEAEAQLNLRTVLELCAGGELRCSEKTHRPSAATVYAVGSLLAHGDFYRDEPIASFAWPLLVQAGGLAKVEGGRLRLTAKGRTALRKPSAEVIRQLWQRWLTHALIDEFSRIEQIKGQRARNVLSSAKTRRQMVAAALASCPADEWISVEALFTTMRRGNMSPTIVRNEMALWKLYLVDSHYGSLGYDGFHRWEILEGRYTLAVLFEYAGTLGLLDLDYVHPNGARGDFQGNWGGDDLDALSRYDGLQAIRLTALGRYALGLTDTYQPSTGDTNTEGLKVLPNLDVVATGALSAGDQLVLSGYAERTADRVWTISAASLLTAINTGRHPSDFASFLAHHTEHELPEALGTLISDVSRRCAQLTDLGHARVIECADRALAALITHNRALRTLCHPIGECHLAVPLAHELKFRTALLKLGYALPEQPTP
;
A
#
# COMPACT_ATOMS: atom_id res chain seq x y z
N MET A 1 23.14 10.12 13.07
CA MET A 1 23.78 10.96 12.06
C MET A 1 24.41 10.06 11.02
N GLY A 2 23.79 9.90 9.86
CA GLY A 2 24.59 9.69 8.66
C GLY A 2 25.41 10.97 8.47
N ALA A 3 26.71 10.86 8.21
CA ALA A 3 27.53 12.06 8.11
C ALA A 3 27.03 12.93 6.95
N VAL A 4 26.91 14.24 7.18
CA VAL A 4 26.60 15.20 6.11
C VAL A 4 27.66 15.02 5.01
N GLY A 5 27.23 14.75 3.78
CA GLY A 5 28.09 14.48 2.62
C GLY A 5 28.48 13.02 2.36
N GLU A 6 28.03 12.05 3.17
CA GLU A 6 28.22 10.61 2.87
C GLU A 6 27.32 10.18 1.70
N HIS A 7 27.92 9.80 0.58
CA HIS A 7 27.21 9.23 -0.57
C HIS A 7 26.73 7.81 -0.27
N ARG A 8 25.46 7.54 -0.61
CA ARG A 8 24.82 6.24 -0.45
C ARG A 8 24.25 5.80 -1.79
N ILE A 9 24.79 4.70 -2.30
CA ILE A 9 24.24 4.01 -3.46
C ILE A 9 23.30 2.92 -2.97
N ARG A 10 22.08 2.89 -3.50
CA ARG A 10 21.06 1.91 -3.15
C ARG A 10 20.46 1.27 -4.39
N LEU A 11 20.61 -0.05 -4.47
CA LEU A 11 20.05 -0.87 -5.54
C LEU A 11 18.63 -1.28 -5.15
N THR A 12 17.62 -0.72 -5.80
CA THR A 12 16.25 -0.77 -5.26
C THR A 12 15.40 -1.88 -5.88
N GLU A 13 15.83 -2.47 -7.00
CA GLU A 13 15.04 -3.43 -7.77
C GLU A 13 14.64 -4.68 -6.94
N ALA A 14 15.60 -5.33 -6.29
CA ALA A 14 15.34 -6.50 -5.45
C ALA A 14 14.65 -6.12 -4.13
N GLU A 15 15.08 -5.01 -3.52
CA GLU A 15 14.50 -4.48 -2.29
C GLU A 15 12.99 -4.24 -2.45
N ALA A 16 12.56 -3.62 -3.55
CA ALA A 16 11.16 -3.31 -3.78
C ALA A 16 10.28 -4.56 -3.91
N GLN A 17 10.81 -5.65 -4.47
CA GLN A 17 10.08 -6.91 -4.59
C GLN A 17 9.86 -7.57 -3.22
N LEU A 18 10.88 -7.56 -2.36
CA LEU A 18 10.77 -8.02 -0.96
C LEU A 18 9.83 -7.12 -0.14
N ASN A 19 9.94 -5.81 -0.33
CA ASN A 19 9.17 -4.81 0.38
C ASN A 19 7.68 -4.85 0.00
N LEU A 20 7.35 -5.08 -1.28
CA LEU A 20 5.98 -5.29 -1.72
C LEU A 20 5.33 -6.44 -0.94
N ARG A 21 6.03 -7.59 -0.83
CA ARG A 21 5.51 -8.74 -0.09
C ARG A 21 5.27 -8.37 1.37
N THR A 22 6.26 -7.77 2.01
CA THR A 22 6.21 -7.34 3.41
C THR A 22 5.00 -6.44 3.68
N VAL A 23 4.79 -5.41 2.86
CA VAL A 23 3.69 -4.44 3.03
C VAL A 23 2.32 -5.09 2.80
N LEU A 24 2.19 -5.98 1.81
CA LEU A 24 0.94 -6.70 1.58
C LEU A 24 0.61 -7.63 2.74
N GLU A 25 1.61 -8.29 3.34
CA GLU A 25 1.42 -9.15 4.51
C GLU A 25 1.03 -8.35 5.76
N LEU A 26 1.62 -7.17 5.98
CA LEU A 26 1.20 -6.25 7.05
C LEU A 26 -0.26 -5.77 6.87
N CYS A 27 -0.68 -5.54 5.62
CA CYS A 27 -2.08 -5.24 5.31
C CYS A 27 -3.00 -6.44 5.57
N ALA A 28 -2.53 -7.67 5.31
CA ALA A 28 -3.28 -8.90 5.58
C ALA A 28 -3.45 -9.14 7.09
N GLY A 29 -2.42 -8.84 7.88
CA GLY A 29 -2.49 -8.87 9.35
C GLY A 29 -3.34 -7.75 9.96
N GLY A 30 -3.71 -6.73 9.19
CA GLY A 30 -4.50 -5.59 9.67
C GLY A 30 -3.76 -4.73 10.69
N GLU A 31 -2.42 -4.70 10.59
CA GLU A 31 -1.51 -3.98 11.48
C GLU A 31 -1.37 -2.50 11.10
N LEU A 32 -1.57 -2.20 9.82
CA LEU A 32 -1.38 -0.85 9.28
C LEU A 32 -2.63 0.01 9.47
N ARG A 33 -2.43 1.27 9.85
CA ARG A 33 -3.47 2.30 9.99
C ARG A 33 -3.23 3.49 9.10
N CYS A 34 -4.29 3.97 8.47
CA CYS A 34 -4.26 5.16 7.62
C CYS A 34 -5.45 6.06 7.96
N SER A 35 -5.29 7.37 7.74
CA SER A 35 -6.39 8.32 7.91
C SER A 35 -7.49 8.06 6.88
N GLU A 36 -8.74 8.01 7.30
CA GLU A 36 -9.88 7.92 6.37
C GLU A 36 -10.05 9.20 5.53
N LYS A 37 -9.61 10.34 6.05
CA LYS A 37 -9.75 11.64 5.37
C LYS A 37 -8.63 11.92 4.38
N THR A 38 -7.39 11.62 4.77
CA THR A 38 -6.21 12.00 3.97
C THR A 38 -5.51 10.80 3.34
N HIS A 39 -5.93 9.57 3.66
CA HIS A 39 -5.28 8.32 3.27
C HIS A 39 -3.84 8.14 3.73
N ARG A 40 -3.28 9.14 4.42
CA ARG A 40 -1.89 9.12 4.89
C ARG A 40 -1.70 8.08 5.99
N PRO A 41 -0.56 7.37 5.99
CA PRO A 41 -0.21 6.46 7.06
C PRO A 41 -0.03 7.23 8.38
N SER A 42 -0.41 6.60 9.50
CA SER A 42 -0.10 7.12 10.83
C SER A 42 1.41 7.00 11.13
N ALA A 43 1.91 7.72 12.13
CA ALA A 43 3.30 7.59 12.58
C ALA A 43 3.65 6.14 12.97
N ALA A 44 2.72 5.43 13.61
CA ALA A 44 2.90 4.02 13.96
C ALA A 44 3.00 3.12 12.72
N THR A 45 2.20 3.39 11.68
CA THR A 45 2.29 2.67 10.40
C THR A 45 3.63 2.92 9.71
N VAL A 46 4.08 4.18 9.69
CA VAL A 46 5.38 4.54 9.12
C VAL A 46 6.51 3.79 9.85
N TYR A 47 6.49 3.77 11.18
CA TYR A 47 7.47 3.02 11.97
C TYR A 47 7.41 1.51 11.69
N ALA A 48 6.21 0.90 11.73
CA ALA A 48 6.03 -0.54 11.53
C ALA A 48 6.46 -0.99 10.13
N VAL A 49 6.16 -0.20 9.09
CA VAL A 49 6.65 -0.48 7.73
C VAL A 49 8.16 -0.30 7.70
N GLY A 50 8.69 0.84 8.16
CA GLY A 50 10.13 1.15 8.11
C GLY A 50 11.02 0.15 8.84
N SER A 51 10.56 -0.44 9.94
CA SER A 51 11.32 -1.46 10.69
C SER A 51 11.38 -2.82 9.98
N LEU A 52 10.52 -3.05 9.00
CA LEU A 52 10.41 -4.32 8.26
C LEU A 52 10.81 -4.21 6.80
N LEU A 53 11.05 -3.01 6.27
CA LEU A 53 11.60 -2.84 4.93
C LEU A 53 12.99 -3.50 4.84
N ALA A 54 13.24 -4.21 3.75
CA ALA A 54 14.57 -4.62 3.33
C ALA A 54 15.50 -3.40 3.29
N HIS A 55 16.59 -3.48 4.04
CA HIS A 55 17.57 -2.40 4.26
C HIS A 55 16.99 -1.09 4.86
N GLY A 56 15.80 -1.14 5.47
CA GLY A 56 15.15 0.00 6.13
C GLY A 56 14.68 1.10 5.17
N ASP A 57 14.39 2.28 5.70
CA ASP A 57 14.07 3.46 4.88
C ASP A 57 15.35 4.12 4.30
N PHE A 58 15.21 5.02 3.33
CA PHE A 58 16.34 5.68 2.67
C PHE A 58 17.09 6.61 3.64
N TYR A 59 16.35 7.33 4.47
CA TYR A 59 16.89 8.05 5.61
C TYR A 59 16.36 7.46 6.91
N ARG A 60 17.20 7.51 7.95
CA ARG A 60 16.82 7.03 9.28
C ARG A 60 15.73 7.90 9.92
N ASP A 61 15.86 9.21 9.77
CA ASP A 61 15.08 10.19 10.53
C ASP A 61 14.00 10.88 9.68
N GLU A 62 14.05 10.68 8.34
CA GLU A 62 13.11 11.28 7.40
C GLU A 62 12.43 10.18 6.55
N PRO A 63 11.21 9.75 6.93
CA PRO A 63 10.51 8.69 6.23
C PRO A 63 10.23 9.05 4.76
N ILE A 64 10.68 8.16 3.87
CA ILE A 64 10.43 8.24 2.42
C ILE A 64 9.68 6.97 1.99
N ALA A 65 10.36 5.82 1.98
CA ALA A 65 9.79 4.57 1.48
C ALA A 65 8.69 4.04 2.40
N SER A 66 8.87 4.15 3.71
CA SER A 66 7.88 3.67 4.70
C SER A 66 6.60 4.52 4.71
N PHE A 67 6.70 5.78 4.31
CA PHE A 67 5.54 6.63 4.06
C PHE A 67 4.86 6.32 2.72
N ALA A 68 5.65 6.07 1.67
CA ALA A 68 5.15 5.84 0.32
C ALA A 68 4.40 4.52 0.15
N TRP A 69 4.92 3.42 0.72
CA TRP A 69 4.35 2.07 0.54
C TRP A 69 2.85 1.97 0.85
N PRO A 70 2.34 2.43 2.01
CA PRO A 70 0.91 2.44 2.29
C PRO A 70 0.08 3.22 1.26
N LEU A 71 0.62 4.30 0.70
CA LEU A 71 -0.07 5.10 -0.32
C LEU A 71 -0.07 4.40 -1.68
N LEU A 72 1.03 3.75 -2.05
CA LEU A 72 1.18 3.00 -3.30
C LEU A 72 0.19 1.84 -3.37
N VAL A 73 0.10 1.02 -2.31
CA VAL A 73 -0.85 -0.10 -2.27
C VAL A 73 -2.32 0.35 -2.24
N GLN A 74 -2.61 1.51 -1.64
CA GLN A 74 -3.93 2.15 -1.68
C GLN A 74 -4.27 2.65 -3.08
N ALA A 75 -3.39 3.44 -3.71
CA ALA A 75 -3.60 3.97 -5.05
C ALA A 75 -3.72 2.86 -6.11
N GLY A 76 -3.01 1.74 -5.91
CA GLY A 76 -3.11 0.55 -6.74
C GLY A 76 -4.43 -0.25 -6.58
N GLY A 77 -5.22 0.08 -5.55
CA GLY A 77 -6.42 -0.67 -5.15
C GLY A 77 -6.11 -2.04 -4.56
N LEU A 78 -4.88 -2.28 -4.11
CA LEU A 78 -4.49 -3.54 -3.46
C LEU A 78 -4.93 -3.56 -2.00
N ALA A 79 -4.96 -2.40 -1.35
CA ALA A 79 -5.50 -2.23 -0.01
C ALA A 79 -6.45 -1.03 0.06
N LYS A 80 -7.36 -1.05 1.04
CA LYS A 80 -8.30 0.05 1.31
C LYS A 80 -8.43 0.28 2.82
N VAL A 81 -8.77 1.51 3.19
CA VAL A 81 -9.00 1.86 4.61
C VAL A 81 -10.42 1.44 5.00
N GLU A 82 -10.53 0.63 6.04
CA GLU A 82 -11.78 0.22 6.67
C GLU A 82 -11.66 0.37 8.19
N GLY A 83 -12.47 1.24 8.79
CA GLY A 83 -12.41 1.53 10.24
C GLY A 83 -11.01 2.00 10.68
N GLY A 84 -10.40 2.89 9.89
CA GLY A 84 -9.04 3.40 10.10
C GLY A 84 -7.90 2.40 9.90
N ARG A 85 -8.17 1.14 9.53
CA ARG A 85 -7.15 0.12 9.23
C ARG A 85 -7.00 -0.09 7.74
N LEU A 86 -5.78 -0.26 7.27
CA LEU A 86 -5.47 -0.57 5.89
C LEU A 86 -5.53 -2.08 5.69
N ARG A 87 -6.53 -2.56 4.94
CA ARG A 87 -6.79 -3.99 4.71
C ARG A 87 -6.69 -4.35 3.24
N LEU A 88 -6.28 -5.58 2.95
CA LEU A 88 -6.24 -6.08 1.57
C LEU A 88 -7.63 -6.12 0.92
N THR A 89 -7.71 -5.68 -0.33
CA THR A 89 -8.85 -5.93 -1.20
C THR A 89 -8.77 -7.33 -1.81
N ALA A 90 -9.82 -7.76 -2.53
CA ALA A 90 -9.74 -8.98 -3.34
C ALA A 90 -8.56 -8.92 -4.34
N LYS A 91 -8.33 -7.75 -4.94
CA LYS A 91 -7.19 -7.52 -5.84
C LYS A 91 -5.85 -7.65 -5.12
N GLY A 92 -5.74 -7.12 -3.90
CA GLY A 92 -4.54 -7.27 -3.07
C GLY A 92 -4.23 -8.72 -2.70
N ARG A 93 -5.26 -9.50 -2.36
CA ARG A 93 -5.10 -10.95 -2.13
C ARG A 93 -4.62 -11.69 -3.38
N THR A 94 -5.17 -11.37 -4.55
CA THR A 94 -4.67 -11.94 -5.82
C THR A 94 -3.22 -11.51 -6.09
N ALA A 95 -2.83 -10.28 -5.73
CA ALA A 95 -1.48 -9.79 -5.96
C ALA A 95 -0.40 -10.58 -5.19
N LEU A 96 -0.71 -11.15 -4.03
CA LEU A 96 0.19 -12.03 -3.28
C LEU A 96 0.58 -13.32 -4.04
N ARG A 97 -0.16 -13.68 -5.10
CA ARG A 97 0.07 -14.87 -5.93
C ARG A 97 0.69 -14.55 -7.29
N LYS A 98 0.89 -13.26 -7.59
CA LYS A 98 1.43 -12.81 -8.87
C LYS A 98 2.93 -12.50 -8.74
N PRO A 99 3.69 -12.56 -9.85
CA PRO A 99 5.07 -12.07 -9.84
C PRO A 99 5.14 -10.62 -9.37
N SER A 100 6.02 -10.33 -8.41
CA SER A 100 6.17 -9.01 -7.80
C SER A 100 6.38 -7.91 -8.84
N ALA A 101 7.19 -8.17 -9.87
CA ALA A 101 7.43 -7.23 -10.97
C ALA A 101 6.14 -6.83 -11.72
N GLU A 102 5.21 -7.76 -11.95
CA GLU A 102 3.91 -7.45 -12.57
C GLU A 102 3.07 -6.54 -11.66
N VAL A 103 3.05 -6.83 -10.37
CA VAL A 103 2.31 -6.04 -9.38
C VAL A 103 2.89 -4.63 -9.27
N ILE A 104 4.22 -4.49 -9.20
CA ILE A 104 4.92 -3.20 -9.17
C ILE A 104 4.63 -2.38 -10.42
N ARG A 105 4.69 -2.98 -11.61
CA ARG A 105 4.30 -2.31 -12.86
C ARG A 105 2.87 -1.77 -12.78
N GLN A 106 1.92 -2.55 -12.27
CA GLN A 106 0.54 -2.12 -12.11
C GLN A 106 0.39 -1.02 -11.05
N LEU A 107 1.16 -1.06 -9.96
CA LEU A 107 1.20 -0.01 -8.95
C LEU A 107 1.69 1.30 -9.55
N TRP A 108 2.78 1.28 -10.32
CA TRP A 108 3.31 2.47 -10.99
C TRP A 108 2.28 3.07 -11.97
N GLN A 109 1.71 2.26 -12.86
CA GLN A 109 0.69 2.72 -13.82
C GLN A 109 -0.54 3.32 -13.13
N ARG A 110 -0.98 2.72 -12.02
CA ARG A 110 -2.06 3.27 -11.20
C ARG A 110 -1.63 4.56 -10.51
N TRP A 111 -0.42 4.63 -9.98
CA TRP A 111 0.11 5.84 -9.36
C TRP A 111 0.10 7.01 -10.35
N LEU A 112 0.53 6.82 -11.60
CA LEU A 112 0.52 7.89 -12.61
C LEU A 112 -0.87 8.47 -12.90
N THR A 113 -1.94 7.71 -12.65
CA THR A 113 -3.31 8.09 -13.04
C THR A 113 -4.25 8.38 -11.88
N HIS A 114 -3.98 7.83 -10.69
CA HIS A 114 -4.84 7.94 -9.51
C HIS A 114 -4.14 8.72 -8.39
N ALA A 115 -4.48 10.01 -8.29
CA ALA A 115 -3.93 10.92 -7.31
C ALA A 115 -4.59 10.75 -5.93
N LEU A 116 -4.07 9.81 -5.13
CA LEU A 116 -4.45 9.64 -3.73
C LEU A 116 -3.99 10.83 -2.86
N ILE A 117 -2.81 11.36 -3.18
CA ILE A 117 -2.24 12.59 -2.62
C ILE A 117 -1.54 13.37 -3.74
N ASP A 118 -1.16 14.61 -3.47
CA ASP A 118 -0.28 15.41 -4.33
C ASP A 118 1.16 15.35 -3.79
N GLU A 119 2.15 14.95 -4.58
CA GLU A 119 3.56 14.89 -4.15
C GLU A 119 4.12 16.24 -3.74
N PHE A 120 3.60 17.33 -4.31
CA PHE A 120 4.04 18.68 -3.95
C PHE A 120 3.75 18.97 -2.47
N SER A 121 2.73 18.33 -1.90
CA SER A 121 2.38 18.42 -0.47
C SER A 121 3.42 17.81 0.48
N ARG A 122 4.46 17.18 -0.06
CA ARG A 122 5.61 16.65 0.69
C ARG A 122 6.81 17.61 0.70
N ILE A 123 6.77 18.68 -0.09
CA ILE A 123 7.76 19.77 -0.04
C ILE A 123 7.24 20.80 0.98
N GLU A 124 7.40 20.45 2.25
CA GLU A 124 6.70 21.13 3.33
C GLU A 124 7.16 22.56 3.56
N GLN A 125 8.37 22.94 3.13
CA GLN A 125 8.88 24.30 3.26
C GLN A 125 8.18 25.29 2.34
N ILE A 126 7.65 24.84 1.20
CA ILE A 126 6.81 25.68 0.33
C ILE A 126 5.39 25.67 0.85
N LYS A 127 4.93 26.80 1.39
CA LYS A 127 3.61 26.96 2.00
C LYS A 127 2.58 27.45 0.98
N GLY A 128 1.32 27.55 1.43
CA GLY A 128 0.21 28.08 0.61
C GLY A 128 -0.34 27.15 -0.47
N GLN A 129 0.20 25.93 -0.59
CA GLN A 129 -0.22 24.91 -1.55
C GLN A 129 -1.72 24.53 -1.50
N ARG A 130 -2.35 24.66 -0.32
CA ARG A 130 -3.77 24.30 -0.09
C ARG A 130 -4.74 25.40 -0.55
N ALA A 131 -4.25 26.56 -0.97
CA ALA A 131 -5.11 27.62 -1.46
C ALA A 131 -5.81 27.21 -2.76
N ARG A 132 -7.01 27.77 -2.98
CA ARG A 132 -7.86 27.41 -4.12
C ARG A 132 -7.17 27.77 -5.45
N ASN A 133 -7.22 26.83 -6.39
CA ASN A 133 -6.73 26.97 -7.76
C ASN A 133 -5.24 27.31 -7.88
N VAL A 134 -4.39 26.80 -6.97
CA VAL A 134 -2.93 26.99 -7.04
C VAL A 134 -2.26 25.96 -7.93
N LEU A 135 -2.37 24.68 -7.55
CA LEU A 135 -1.64 23.60 -8.18
C LEU A 135 -2.35 23.10 -9.45
N SER A 136 -1.55 22.74 -10.45
CA SER A 136 -2.00 22.06 -11.66
C SER A 136 -2.44 20.61 -11.36
N SER A 137 -2.77 19.83 -12.39
CA SER A 137 -3.18 18.43 -12.23
C SER A 137 -2.00 17.55 -11.82
N ALA A 138 -2.09 16.88 -10.66
CA ALA A 138 -1.10 15.89 -10.22
C ALA A 138 -0.91 14.77 -11.26
N LYS A 139 -2.00 14.30 -11.88
CA LYS A 139 -1.94 13.29 -12.97
C LYS A 139 -1.02 13.75 -14.11
N THR A 140 -1.21 14.97 -14.59
CA THR A 140 -0.43 15.51 -15.71
C THR A 140 1.05 15.65 -15.33
N ARG A 141 1.33 16.14 -14.12
CA ARG A 141 2.71 16.27 -13.64
C ARG A 141 3.41 14.92 -13.48
N ARG A 142 2.75 13.91 -12.90
CA ARG A 142 3.27 12.54 -12.81
C ARG A 142 3.59 11.94 -14.18
N GLN A 143 2.67 12.10 -15.13
CA GLN A 143 2.88 11.63 -16.51
C GLN A 143 4.09 12.30 -17.17
N MET A 144 4.31 13.58 -16.87
CA MET A 144 5.48 14.30 -17.40
C MET A 144 6.80 13.76 -16.83
N VAL A 145 6.85 13.51 -15.51
CA VAL A 145 8.03 12.87 -14.89
C VAL A 145 8.24 11.46 -15.42
N ALA A 146 7.17 10.68 -15.65
CA ALA A 146 7.29 9.36 -16.24
C ALA A 146 7.82 9.39 -17.69
N ALA A 147 7.40 10.39 -18.48
CA ALA A 147 7.94 10.59 -19.84
C ALA A 147 9.43 10.93 -19.80
N ALA A 148 9.86 11.79 -18.85
CA ALA A 148 11.27 12.10 -18.65
C ALA A 148 12.09 10.84 -18.27
N LEU A 149 11.57 10.01 -17.36
CA LEU A 149 12.19 8.73 -17.00
C LEU A 149 12.31 7.78 -18.19
N ALA A 150 11.30 7.73 -19.05
CA ALA A 150 11.31 6.90 -20.25
C ALA A 150 12.36 7.35 -21.28
N SER A 151 12.84 8.59 -21.20
CA SER A 151 13.92 9.13 -22.06
C SER A 151 15.33 8.90 -21.50
N CYS A 152 15.46 8.38 -20.28
CA CYS A 152 16.75 8.12 -19.65
C CYS A 152 17.48 6.95 -20.34
N PRO A 153 18.81 7.04 -20.56
CA PRO A 153 19.59 5.88 -21.00
C PRO A 153 19.41 4.70 -20.05
N ALA A 154 19.32 3.50 -20.63
CA ALA A 154 19.18 2.26 -19.88
C ALA A 154 20.50 1.92 -19.17
N ASP A 155 20.41 1.46 -17.92
CA ASP A 155 21.52 0.94 -17.12
C ASP A 155 22.69 1.94 -16.89
N GLU A 156 22.51 3.22 -17.19
CA GLU A 156 23.46 4.31 -16.94
C GLU A 156 23.04 5.18 -15.76
N TRP A 157 24.02 5.62 -14.97
CA TRP A 157 23.81 6.63 -13.92
C TRP A 157 23.72 8.02 -14.55
N ILE A 158 22.68 8.76 -14.17
CA ILE A 158 22.41 10.11 -14.67
C ILE A 158 22.24 11.01 -13.46
N SER A 159 22.99 12.11 -13.42
CA SER A 159 22.78 13.13 -12.38
C SER A 159 21.40 13.77 -12.50
N VAL A 160 20.85 14.19 -11.37
CA VAL A 160 19.57 14.92 -11.33
C VAL A 160 19.66 16.20 -12.17
N GLU A 161 20.80 16.88 -12.18
CA GLU A 161 21.06 18.11 -12.93
C GLU A 161 21.02 17.85 -14.45
N ALA A 162 21.60 16.73 -14.89
CA ALA A 162 21.51 16.30 -16.28
C ALA A 162 20.06 15.96 -16.65
N LEU A 163 19.33 15.25 -15.79
CA LEU A 163 17.91 14.97 -16.01
C LEU A 163 17.08 16.26 -16.11
N PHE A 164 17.27 17.22 -15.20
CA PHE A 164 16.59 18.52 -15.22
C PHE A 164 16.89 19.29 -16.51
N THR A 165 18.13 19.23 -16.97
CA THR A 165 18.53 19.84 -18.24
C THR A 165 17.82 19.19 -19.43
N THR A 166 17.75 17.86 -19.47
CA THR A 166 17.02 17.10 -20.48
C THR A 166 15.52 17.41 -20.45
N MET A 167 14.90 17.45 -19.27
CA MET A 167 13.49 17.77 -19.12
C MET A 167 13.15 19.16 -19.65
N ARG A 168 13.96 20.17 -19.31
CA ARG A 168 13.77 21.54 -19.79
C ARG A 168 13.95 21.64 -21.30
N ARG A 169 14.98 21.01 -21.86
CA ARG A 169 15.22 20.99 -23.32
C ARG A 169 14.14 20.24 -24.09
N GLY A 170 13.60 19.16 -23.52
CA GLY A 170 12.55 18.34 -24.12
C GLY A 170 11.13 18.84 -23.89
N ASN A 171 10.95 20.02 -23.27
CA ASN A 171 9.63 20.54 -22.87
C ASN A 171 8.81 19.56 -21.99
N MET A 172 9.51 18.78 -21.16
CA MET A 172 8.93 17.79 -20.24
C MET A 172 8.79 18.37 -18.83
N SER A 173 8.27 19.60 -18.71
CA SER A 173 8.16 20.29 -17.43
C SER A 173 6.87 19.89 -16.68
N PRO A 174 6.94 19.37 -15.44
CA PRO A 174 5.76 19.09 -14.63
C PRO A 174 5.23 20.37 -13.98
N THR A 175 4.80 21.35 -14.80
CA THR A 175 4.39 22.69 -14.37
C THR A 175 3.55 22.67 -13.10
N ILE A 176 4.03 23.31 -12.03
CA ILE A 176 3.42 23.20 -10.69
C ILE A 176 2.18 24.09 -10.55
N VAL A 177 2.32 25.35 -10.92
CA VAL A 177 1.26 26.35 -10.79
C VAL A 177 0.35 26.35 -12.01
N ARG A 178 -0.94 26.66 -11.81
CA ARG A 178 -1.91 26.72 -12.92
C ARG A 178 -1.73 27.95 -13.82
N ASN A 179 -1.19 29.03 -13.28
CA ASN A 179 -0.88 30.29 -13.95
C ASN A 179 0.10 31.08 -13.09
N GLU A 180 0.70 32.13 -13.65
CA GLU A 180 1.67 32.98 -12.94
C GLU A 180 1.09 33.62 -11.69
N MET A 181 -0.18 34.02 -11.72
CA MET A 181 -0.84 34.62 -10.54
C MET A 181 -0.92 33.66 -9.34
N ALA A 182 -0.90 32.35 -9.58
CA ALA A 182 -0.91 31.35 -8.51
C ALA A 182 0.44 31.27 -7.76
N LEU A 183 1.54 31.77 -8.33
CA LEU A 183 2.84 31.84 -7.65
C LEU A 183 2.79 32.71 -6.40
N TRP A 184 2.02 33.79 -6.43
CA TRP A 184 1.81 34.70 -5.28
C TRP A 184 1.17 34.04 -4.06
N LYS A 185 0.63 32.83 -4.22
CA LYS A 185 0.07 32.04 -3.11
C LYS A 185 1.08 31.08 -2.53
N LEU A 186 2.19 30.80 -3.21
CA LEU A 186 3.26 29.95 -2.73
C LEU A 186 4.34 30.82 -2.10
N TYR A 187 4.86 30.39 -0.96
CA TYR A 187 5.86 31.17 -0.23
C TYR A 187 6.73 30.30 0.67
N LEU A 188 7.91 30.81 1.04
CA LEU A 188 8.76 30.29 2.10
C LEU A 188 8.55 31.13 3.36
N VAL A 189 8.39 30.49 4.51
CA VAL A 189 8.27 31.12 5.84
C VAL A 189 7.09 32.10 5.99
N ASP A 190 7.10 33.24 5.30
CA ASP A 190 6.09 34.30 5.31
C ASP A 190 5.49 34.58 3.93
N SER A 191 4.18 34.82 3.86
CA SER A 191 3.46 35.01 2.59
C SER A 191 3.69 36.35 1.90
N HIS A 192 4.11 37.38 2.64
CA HIS A 192 4.38 38.70 2.07
C HIS A 192 5.82 38.79 1.56
N TYR A 193 6.79 38.42 2.39
CA TYR A 193 8.21 38.57 2.05
C TYR A 193 8.78 37.37 1.28
N GLY A 194 8.37 36.15 1.62
CA GLY A 194 8.85 34.93 1.00
C GLY A 194 8.04 34.46 -0.20
N SER A 195 7.20 35.31 -0.78
CA SER A 195 6.34 34.98 -1.93
C SER A 195 7.18 34.54 -3.14
N LEU A 196 6.81 33.42 -3.75
CA LEU A 196 7.42 32.94 -5.00
C LEU A 196 6.87 33.67 -6.23
N GLY A 197 5.90 34.59 -6.06
CA GLY A 197 5.38 35.43 -7.13
C GLY A 197 6.33 36.54 -7.60
N TYR A 198 7.36 36.84 -6.82
CA TYR A 198 8.39 37.79 -7.23
C TYR A 198 9.25 37.22 -8.36
N ASP A 199 9.65 38.10 -9.28
CA ASP A 199 10.49 37.72 -10.42
C ASP A 199 11.86 37.19 -9.94
N GLY A 200 12.32 36.09 -10.53
CA GLY A 200 13.54 35.40 -10.14
C GLY A 200 13.46 34.48 -8.90
N PHE A 201 12.36 34.49 -8.14
CA PHE A 201 12.22 33.71 -6.90
C PHE A 201 11.52 32.35 -7.08
N HIS A 202 11.09 31.99 -8.29
CA HIS A 202 10.41 30.73 -8.59
C HIS A 202 11.14 29.92 -9.67
N ARG A 203 12.48 29.83 -9.56
CA ARG A 203 13.29 29.04 -10.50
C ARG A 203 12.77 27.61 -10.63
N TRP A 204 12.92 27.03 -11.82
CA TRP A 204 12.41 25.70 -12.15
C TRP A 204 12.84 24.64 -11.13
N GLU A 205 14.07 24.72 -10.63
CA GLU A 205 14.64 23.78 -9.65
C GLU A 205 13.90 23.80 -8.29
N ILE A 206 13.34 24.94 -7.90
CA ILE A 206 12.61 25.14 -6.63
C ILE A 206 11.22 24.49 -6.69
N LEU A 207 10.52 24.61 -7.82
CA LEU A 207 9.15 24.13 -7.98
C LEU A 207 9.11 22.78 -8.71
N GLU A 208 9.30 22.79 -10.03
CA GLU A 208 9.23 21.61 -10.87
C GLU A 208 10.34 20.60 -10.55
N GLY A 209 11.54 21.08 -10.22
CA GLY A 209 12.68 20.26 -9.82
C GLY A 209 12.40 19.52 -8.51
N ARG A 210 11.96 20.21 -7.46
CA ARG A 210 11.59 19.57 -6.18
C ARG A 210 10.42 18.60 -6.32
N TYR A 211 9.43 18.92 -7.14
CA TYR A 211 8.36 17.97 -7.44
C TYR A 211 8.88 16.71 -8.15
N THR A 212 9.78 16.89 -9.12
CA THR A 212 10.42 15.78 -9.84
C THR A 212 11.18 14.90 -8.85
N LEU A 213 12.00 15.49 -7.97
CA LEU A 213 12.73 14.77 -6.92
C LEU A 213 11.79 13.98 -6.00
N ALA A 214 10.64 14.54 -5.61
CA ALA A 214 9.66 13.84 -4.81
C ALA A 214 9.12 12.58 -5.53
N VAL A 215 8.79 12.69 -6.82
CA VAL A 215 8.31 11.55 -7.63
C VAL A 215 9.39 10.48 -7.78
N LEU A 216 10.62 10.90 -8.09
CA LEU A 216 11.76 10.01 -8.30
C LEU A 216 12.15 9.27 -7.02
N PHE A 217 12.38 10.01 -5.94
CA PHE A 217 12.94 9.45 -4.72
C PHE A 217 11.88 8.71 -3.91
N GLU A 218 10.69 9.31 -3.71
CA GLU A 218 9.69 8.73 -2.82
C GLU A 218 8.86 7.62 -3.43
N TYR A 219 8.57 7.67 -4.73
CA TYR A 219 7.63 6.73 -5.34
C TYR A 219 8.31 5.80 -6.34
N ALA A 220 9.04 6.33 -7.31
CA ALA A 220 9.73 5.49 -8.29
C ALA A 220 10.87 4.67 -7.65
N GLY A 221 11.69 5.30 -6.79
CA GLY A 221 12.73 4.63 -6.02
C GLY A 221 12.17 3.57 -5.07
N THR A 222 11.11 3.89 -4.32
CA THR A 222 10.44 2.93 -3.43
C THR A 222 9.90 1.70 -4.16
N LEU A 223 9.39 1.89 -5.38
CA LEU A 223 8.90 0.81 -6.23
C LEU A 223 10.02 0.05 -6.97
N GLY A 224 11.30 0.40 -6.78
CA GLY A 224 12.42 -0.32 -7.40
C GLY A 224 12.68 0.03 -8.86
N LEU A 225 12.09 1.12 -9.37
CA LEU A 225 12.24 1.53 -10.77
C LEU A 225 13.60 2.19 -11.01
N LEU A 226 14.21 2.72 -9.96
CA LEU A 226 15.42 3.53 -10.02
C LEU A 226 16.39 3.10 -8.91
N ASP A 227 17.62 2.78 -9.27
CA ASP A 227 18.70 2.80 -8.30
C ASP A 227 19.03 4.26 -7.97
N LEU A 228 19.46 4.49 -6.74
CA LEU A 228 19.56 5.84 -6.16
C LEU A 228 20.97 6.08 -5.65
N ASP A 229 21.55 7.23 -6.00
CA ASP A 229 22.72 7.81 -5.33
C ASP A 229 22.26 9.08 -4.61
N TYR A 230 22.44 9.10 -3.29
CA TYR A 230 21.95 10.19 -2.45
C TYR A 230 22.85 10.46 -1.26
N VAL A 231 22.82 11.71 -0.79
CA VAL A 231 23.45 12.18 0.46
C VAL A 231 22.37 12.66 1.41
N HIS A 232 22.71 13.02 2.64
CA HIS A 232 21.77 13.70 3.54
C HIS A 232 21.24 15.00 2.90
N PRO A 233 19.94 15.35 3.02
CA PRO A 233 19.38 16.52 2.33
C PRO A 233 19.98 17.86 2.81
N ASN A 234 20.35 17.96 4.08
CA ASN A 234 20.94 19.19 4.64
C ASN A 234 22.21 19.59 3.90
N GLY A 235 22.22 20.81 3.36
CA GLY A 235 23.33 21.39 2.62
C GLY A 235 23.57 20.78 1.22
N ALA A 236 22.75 19.82 0.78
CA ALA A 236 22.95 19.16 -0.51
C ALA A 236 22.65 20.06 -1.71
N ARG A 237 21.79 21.07 -1.54
CA ARG A 237 21.39 22.03 -2.57
C ARG A 237 21.24 23.42 -1.95
N GLY A 238 21.69 24.46 -2.67
CA GLY A 238 21.62 25.86 -2.25
C GLY A 238 20.79 26.76 -3.17
N ASP A 239 20.05 26.18 -4.11
CA ASP A 239 19.24 26.85 -5.14
C ASP A 239 18.05 27.65 -4.60
N PHE A 240 17.76 27.56 -3.29
CA PHE A 240 16.69 28.31 -2.63
C PHE A 240 17.21 29.33 -1.61
N GLN A 241 18.50 29.32 -1.27
CA GLN A 241 19.05 30.18 -0.20
C GLN A 241 19.04 31.67 -0.57
N GLY A 242 18.98 31.99 -1.87
CA GLY A 242 18.79 33.36 -2.34
C GLY A 242 17.36 33.89 -2.17
N ASN A 243 16.39 33.04 -1.84
CA ASN A 243 15.03 33.46 -1.56
C ASN A 243 14.90 33.94 -0.11
N TRP A 244 14.04 34.94 0.11
CA TRP A 244 13.74 35.39 1.46
C TRP A 244 13.16 34.24 2.30
N GLY A 245 13.76 33.99 3.47
CA GLY A 245 13.40 32.89 4.37
C GLY A 245 13.96 31.52 3.94
N GLY A 246 14.74 31.46 2.87
CA GLY A 246 15.45 30.25 2.44
C GLY A 246 16.89 30.15 2.95
N ASP A 247 17.44 31.26 3.46
CA ASP A 247 18.79 31.40 4.01
C ASP A 247 19.03 30.57 5.27
N ASP A 248 18.02 30.49 6.15
CA ASP A 248 18.07 29.69 7.39
C ASP A 248 17.67 28.21 7.19
N LEU A 249 17.31 27.80 5.97
CA LEU A 249 16.91 26.42 5.69
C LEU A 249 18.11 25.54 5.35
N ASP A 250 18.30 24.47 6.11
CA ASP A 250 19.30 23.44 5.79
C ASP A 250 18.96 22.71 4.48
N ALA A 251 17.68 22.55 4.17
CA ALA A 251 17.17 21.93 2.96
C ALA A 251 15.75 22.43 2.67
N LEU A 252 15.39 22.53 1.39
CA LEU A 252 14.03 22.89 0.97
C LEU A 252 13.07 21.69 1.07
N SER A 253 13.60 20.48 0.86
CA SER A 253 12.85 19.24 1.00
C SER A 253 13.77 18.09 1.43
N ARG A 254 13.15 17.03 1.96
CA ARG A 254 13.83 15.76 2.24
C ARG A 254 14.46 15.11 0.99
N TYR A 255 14.07 15.54 -0.20
CA TYR A 255 14.55 14.96 -1.47
C TYR A 255 15.79 15.66 -2.01
N ASP A 256 16.20 16.78 -1.41
CA ASP A 256 17.32 17.61 -1.89
C ASP A 256 18.62 16.81 -1.97
N GLY A 257 18.76 15.76 -1.15
CA GLY A 257 19.90 14.87 -1.12
C GLY A 257 20.07 13.95 -2.33
N LEU A 258 19.06 13.78 -3.20
CA LEU A 258 19.19 12.91 -4.38
C LEU A 258 20.19 13.52 -5.40
N GLN A 259 21.23 12.75 -5.73
CA GLN A 259 22.34 13.16 -6.60
C GLN A 259 22.20 12.57 -8.01
N ALA A 260 21.98 11.27 -8.11
CA ALA A 260 21.86 10.58 -9.38
C ALA A 260 20.86 9.42 -9.29
N ILE A 261 20.35 9.02 -10.46
CA ILE A 261 19.47 7.87 -10.63
C ILE A 261 20.00 6.97 -11.74
N ARG A 262 19.69 5.68 -11.67
CA ARG A 262 19.86 4.74 -12.78
C ARG A 262 18.57 3.96 -12.98
N LEU A 263 18.08 3.91 -14.22
CA LEU A 263 16.87 3.17 -14.55
C LEU A 263 17.14 1.65 -14.49
N THR A 264 16.37 0.93 -13.67
CA THR A 264 16.53 -0.51 -13.46
C THR A 264 15.83 -1.34 -14.56
N ALA A 265 16.06 -2.65 -14.61
CA ALA A 265 15.34 -3.54 -15.53
C ALA A 265 13.83 -3.57 -15.19
N LEU A 266 13.51 -3.55 -13.90
CA LEU A 266 12.15 -3.41 -13.40
C LEU A 266 11.55 -2.04 -13.78
N GLY A 267 12.35 -0.98 -13.72
CA GLY A 267 11.99 0.37 -14.15
C GLY A 267 11.58 0.42 -15.62
N ARG A 268 12.41 -0.15 -16.50
CA ARG A 268 12.13 -0.27 -17.94
C ARG A 268 10.84 -1.05 -18.21
N TYR A 269 10.66 -2.18 -17.52
CA TYR A 269 9.44 -2.97 -17.63
C TYR A 269 8.19 -2.19 -17.15
N ALA A 270 8.30 -1.50 -16.02
CA ALA A 270 7.20 -0.71 -15.44
C ALA A 270 6.80 0.47 -16.32
N LEU A 271 7.76 1.12 -16.98
CA LEU A 271 7.56 2.19 -17.94
C LEU A 271 7.06 1.71 -19.32
N GLY A 272 7.07 0.40 -19.57
CA GLY A 272 6.68 -0.18 -20.86
C GLY A 272 7.74 -0.01 -21.96
N LEU A 273 9.01 0.18 -21.58
CA LEU A 273 10.15 0.15 -22.50
C LEU A 273 10.54 -1.29 -22.90
N THR A 274 10.16 -2.26 -22.08
CA THR A 274 10.26 -3.69 -22.39
C THR A 274 8.93 -4.40 -22.10
N ASP A 275 8.60 -5.40 -22.93
CA ASP A 275 7.34 -6.15 -22.79
C ASP A 275 7.42 -7.23 -21.71
N THR A 276 8.61 -7.75 -21.45
CA THR A 276 8.88 -8.78 -20.45
C THR A 276 9.90 -8.29 -19.45
N TYR A 277 9.73 -8.72 -18.20
CA TYR A 277 10.71 -8.47 -17.14
C TYR A 277 11.74 -9.59 -17.16
N GLN A 278 13.01 -9.21 -17.27
CA GLN A 278 14.15 -10.09 -17.07
C GLN A 278 14.92 -9.57 -15.86
N PRO A 279 14.98 -10.32 -14.75
CA PRO A 279 15.71 -9.89 -13.57
C PRO A 279 17.21 -9.79 -13.88
N SER A 280 17.84 -8.78 -13.29
CA SER A 280 19.29 -8.65 -13.29
C SER A 280 19.89 -9.91 -12.64
N THR A 281 20.80 -10.62 -13.34
CA THR A 281 21.40 -11.86 -12.82
C THR A 281 22.14 -11.58 -11.51
N GLY A 282 21.57 -11.97 -10.37
CA GLY A 282 22.17 -11.72 -9.06
C GLY A 282 21.41 -12.30 -7.86
N ASP A 283 20.07 -12.28 -7.85
CA ASP A 283 19.31 -12.57 -6.62
C ASP A 283 18.41 -13.81 -6.75
N THR A 284 19.04 -14.97 -6.89
CA THR A 284 18.36 -16.26 -6.69
C THR A 284 19.04 -16.99 -5.54
N ASN A 285 18.65 -16.62 -4.32
CA ASN A 285 18.81 -17.51 -3.17
C ASN A 285 17.51 -17.43 -2.36
N THR A 286 16.45 -18.02 -2.93
CA THR A 286 15.17 -18.30 -2.27
C THR A 286 15.15 -19.68 -1.61
N GLU A 287 16.33 -20.26 -1.34
CA GLU A 287 16.45 -21.55 -0.68
C GLU A 287 16.82 -21.31 0.79
N GLY A 288 15.88 -21.60 1.68
CA GLY A 288 16.05 -21.25 3.08
C GLY A 288 15.07 -21.87 4.05
N LEU A 289 14.13 -22.72 3.60
CA LEU A 289 13.18 -23.41 4.46
C LEU A 289 13.30 -24.93 4.33
N LYS A 290 13.10 -25.62 5.45
CA LYS A 290 12.92 -27.07 5.50
C LYS A 290 11.65 -27.38 6.27
N VAL A 291 10.74 -28.14 5.67
CA VAL A 291 9.53 -28.60 6.34
C VAL A 291 9.74 -30.04 6.80
N LEU A 292 9.64 -30.25 8.11
CA LEU A 292 9.87 -31.53 8.74
C LEU A 292 8.57 -32.35 8.84
N PRO A 293 8.65 -33.70 8.94
CA PRO A 293 7.46 -34.56 9.04
C PRO A 293 6.56 -34.27 10.27
N ASN A 294 7.13 -33.68 11.33
CA ASN A 294 6.39 -33.23 12.50
C ASN A 294 5.68 -31.88 12.31
N LEU A 295 5.66 -31.35 11.07
CA LEU A 295 5.05 -30.08 10.68
C LEU A 295 5.74 -28.83 11.24
N ASP A 296 7.01 -28.95 11.64
CA ASP A 296 7.87 -27.81 11.88
C ASP A 296 8.47 -27.30 10.57
N VAL A 297 8.41 -25.99 10.38
CA VAL A 297 9.10 -25.26 9.33
C VAL A 297 10.33 -24.61 9.95
N VAL A 298 11.50 -25.04 9.49
CA VAL A 298 12.80 -24.57 9.99
C VAL A 298 13.46 -23.69 8.95
N ALA A 299 13.87 -22.49 9.35
CA ALA A 299 14.67 -21.62 8.51
C ALA A 299 16.14 -22.07 8.50
N THR A 300 16.66 -22.49 7.35
CA THR A 300 18.06 -22.85 7.11
C THR A 300 18.90 -21.65 6.67
N GLY A 301 18.27 -20.61 6.09
CA GLY A 301 18.92 -19.38 5.62
C GLY A 301 18.31 -18.09 6.19
N ALA A 302 18.87 -16.93 5.85
CA ALA A 302 18.24 -15.66 6.22
C ALA A 302 16.86 -15.54 5.55
N LEU A 303 15.83 -15.18 6.33
CA LEU A 303 14.48 -14.97 5.81
C LEU A 303 14.19 -13.48 5.71
N SER A 304 13.55 -13.08 4.61
CA SER A 304 13.04 -11.71 4.50
C SER A 304 11.95 -11.47 5.55
N ALA A 305 11.72 -10.20 5.91
CA ALA A 305 10.64 -9.83 6.82
C ALA A 305 9.27 -10.29 6.29
N GLY A 306 9.07 -10.20 4.97
CA GLY A 306 7.88 -10.72 4.30
C GLY A 306 7.66 -12.21 4.52
N ASP A 307 8.70 -13.03 4.37
CA ASP A 307 8.60 -14.48 4.57
C ASP A 307 8.32 -14.84 6.03
N GLN A 308 8.94 -14.13 6.97
CA GLN A 308 8.66 -14.29 8.40
C GLN A 308 7.21 -13.93 8.75
N LEU A 309 6.65 -12.89 8.14
CA LEU A 309 5.24 -12.52 8.28
C LEU A 309 4.30 -13.57 7.67
N VAL A 310 4.67 -14.15 6.52
CA VAL A 310 3.90 -15.26 5.93
C VAL A 310 3.87 -16.44 6.89
N LEU A 311 5.04 -16.91 7.35
CA LEU A 311 5.13 -18.04 8.29
C LEU A 311 4.31 -17.78 9.55
N SER A 312 4.47 -16.61 10.16
CA SER A 312 3.75 -16.24 11.39
C SER A 312 2.24 -16.04 11.16
N GLY A 313 1.81 -15.83 9.92
CA GLY A 313 0.39 -15.75 9.56
C GLY A 313 -0.31 -17.11 9.44
N TYR A 314 0.44 -18.22 9.33
CA TYR A 314 -0.11 -19.58 9.16
C TYR A 314 0.36 -20.58 10.23
N ALA A 315 1.43 -20.26 10.97
CA ALA A 315 2.07 -21.13 11.93
C ALA A 315 2.50 -20.34 13.17
N GLU A 316 2.64 -21.05 14.29
CA GLU A 316 3.09 -20.44 15.54
C GLU A 316 4.61 -20.47 15.59
N ARG A 317 5.24 -19.32 15.87
CA ARG A 317 6.70 -19.25 16.05
C ARG A 317 7.07 -19.83 17.41
N THR A 318 7.61 -21.03 17.42
CA THR A 318 7.99 -21.77 18.64
C THR A 318 9.43 -21.53 19.06
N ALA A 319 10.30 -21.16 18.12
CA ALA A 319 11.66 -20.71 18.38
C ALA A 319 12.08 -19.63 17.38
N ASP A 320 13.29 -19.07 17.53
CA ASP A 320 13.78 -17.98 16.69
C ASP A 320 13.68 -18.29 15.18
N ARG A 321 13.94 -19.55 14.79
CA ARG A 321 13.98 -20.00 13.39
C ARG A 321 13.04 -21.16 13.11
N VAL A 322 12.07 -21.40 13.97
CA VAL A 322 11.15 -22.55 13.88
C VAL A 322 9.71 -22.08 14.03
N TRP A 323 8.87 -22.53 13.10
CA TRP A 323 7.43 -22.31 13.10
C TRP A 323 6.72 -23.65 13.05
N THR A 324 5.79 -23.88 13.96
CA THR A 324 5.03 -25.13 14.04
C THR A 324 3.65 -24.92 13.43
N ILE A 325 3.30 -25.74 12.45
CA ILE A 325 1.99 -25.71 11.79
C ILE A 325 1.03 -26.60 12.58
N SER A 326 -0.14 -26.07 12.93
CA SER A 326 -1.19 -26.82 13.61
C SER A 326 -2.56 -26.58 12.97
N ALA A 327 -3.54 -27.42 13.31
CA ALA A 327 -4.92 -27.16 12.89
C ALA A 327 -5.43 -25.82 13.42
N ALA A 328 -5.03 -25.44 14.65
CA ALA A 328 -5.43 -24.19 15.28
C ALA A 328 -4.83 -22.97 14.57
N SER A 329 -3.54 -23.03 14.20
CA SER A 329 -2.88 -21.94 13.49
C SER A 329 -3.48 -21.74 12.08
N LEU A 330 -3.77 -22.82 11.35
CA LEU A 330 -4.40 -22.76 10.03
C LEU A 330 -5.86 -22.27 10.09
N LEU A 331 -6.64 -22.70 11.09
CA LEU A 331 -8.00 -22.19 11.31
C LEU A 331 -7.99 -20.69 11.62
N THR A 332 -7.01 -20.23 12.42
CA THR A 332 -6.81 -18.81 12.72
C THR A 332 -6.47 -18.03 11.44
N ALA A 333 -5.58 -18.57 10.60
CA ALA A 333 -5.25 -17.99 9.31
C ALA A 333 -6.51 -17.84 8.42
N ILE A 334 -7.32 -18.89 8.30
CA ILE A 334 -8.58 -18.85 7.52
C ILE A 334 -9.55 -17.81 8.08
N ASN A 335 -9.69 -17.72 9.39
CA ASN A 335 -10.56 -16.72 10.03
C ASN A 335 -10.10 -15.28 9.73
N THR A 336 -8.81 -15.05 9.51
CA THR A 336 -8.27 -13.76 9.05
C THR A 336 -8.36 -13.55 7.53
N GLY A 337 -8.95 -14.49 6.79
CA GLY A 337 -9.14 -14.42 5.35
C GLY A 337 -7.93 -14.90 4.53
N ARG A 338 -7.01 -15.63 5.14
CA ARG A 338 -5.86 -16.28 4.47
C ARG A 338 -6.26 -17.66 3.92
N HIS A 339 -5.65 -18.07 2.80
CA HIS A 339 -5.97 -19.36 2.17
C HIS A 339 -4.81 -20.37 2.38
N PRO A 340 -5.05 -21.53 3.01
CA PRO A 340 -4.01 -22.53 3.25
C PRO A 340 -3.30 -23.03 1.99
N SER A 341 -3.97 -23.04 0.83
CA SER A 341 -3.35 -23.36 -0.47
C SER A 341 -2.21 -22.41 -0.84
N ASP A 342 -2.31 -21.14 -0.44
CA ASP A 342 -1.30 -20.13 -0.72
C ASP A 342 -0.06 -20.38 0.13
N PHE A 343 -0.27 -20.89 1.35
CA PHE A 343 0.82 -21.27 2.24
C PHE A 343 1.56 -22.51 1.75
N ALA A 344 0.85 -23.54 1.26
CA ALA A 344 1.49 -24.69 0.63
C ALA A 344 2.34 -24.29 -0.60
N SER A 345 1.78 -23.41 -1.45
CA SER A 345 2.50 -22.89 -2.62
C SER A 345 3.74 -22.07 -2.22
N PHE A 346 3.62 -21.26 -1.17
CA PHE A 346 4.74 -20.52 -0.59
C PHE A 346 5.84 -21.46 -0.09
N LEU A 347 5.50 -22.47 0.71
CA LEU A 347 6.48 -23.42 1.24
C LEU A 347 7.17 -24.19 0.11
N ALA A 348 6.41 -24.69 -0.87
CA ALA A 348 6.96 -25.42 -2.01
C ALA A 348 7.96 -24.61 -2.83
N HIS A 349 7.81 -23.27 -2.88
CA HIS A 349 8.73 -22.39 -3.60
C HIS A 349 10.02 -22.08 -2.82
N HIS A 350 10.04 -22.29 -1.51
CA HIS A 350 11.16 -21.94 -0.61
C HIS A 350 11.87 -23.17 -0.02
N THR A 351 11.42 -24.37 -0.40
CA THR A 351 11.98 -25.66 0.04
C THR A 351 12.56 -26.40 -1.16
N GLU A 352 13.76 -26.95 -1.01
CA GLU A 352 14.37 -27.83 -2.02
C GLU A 352 13.66 -29.20 -2.10
N HIS A 353 13.15 -29.69 -0.98
CA HIS A 353 12.57 -31.03 -0.85
C HIS A 353 11.05 -30.98 -0.98
N GLU A 354 10.44 -32.08 -1.42
CA GLU A 354 8.99 -32.22 -1.43
C GLU A 354 8.38 -32.00 -0.04
N LEU A 355 7.23 -31.36 -0.01
CA LEU A 355 6.50 -31.11 1.23
C LEU A 355 5.98 -32.43 1.83
N PRO A 356 6.06 -32.65 3.16
CA PRO A 356 5.56 -33.86 3.79
C PRO A 356 4.07 -34.09 3.53
N GLU A 357 3.66 -35.34 3.25
CA GLU A 357 2.25 -35.70 3.03
C GLU A 357 1.34 -35.26 4.18
N ALA A 358 1.85 -35.32 5.41
CA ALA A 358 1.14 -34.89 6.62
C ALA A 358 0.64 -33.44 6.53
N LEU A 359 1.38 -32.55 5.85
CA LEU A 359 0.96 -31.16 5.64
C LEU A 359 -0.24 -31.09 4.69
N GLY A 360 -0.20 -31.86 3.59
CA GLY A 360 -1.29 -31.95 2.63
C GLY A 360 -2.57 -32.49 3.26
N THR A 361 -2.46 -33.52 4.11
CA THR A 361 -3.58 -34.06 4.88
C THR A 361 -4.17 -33.02 5.83
N LEU A 362 -3.32 -32.32 6.59
CA LEU A 362 -3.77 -31.29 7.55
C LEU A 362 -4.50 -30.14 6.85
N ILE A 363 -3.93 -29.61 5.76
CA ILE A 363 -4.55 -28.53 4.97
C ILE A 363 -5.90 -28.98 4.42
N SER A 364 -5.99 -30.20 3.88
CA SER A 364 -7.24 -30.74 3.33
C SER A 364 -8.31 -30.89 4.42
N ASP A 365 -7.93 -31.40 5.59
CA ASP A 365 -8.85 -31.58 6.72
C ASP A 365 -9.38 -30.25 7.25
N VAL A 366 -8.51 -29.26 7.46
CA VAL A 366 -8.91 -27.92 7.93
C VAL A 366 -9.79 -27.24 6.87
N SER A 367 -9.41 -27.29 5.60
CA SER A 367 -10.21 -26.71 4.50
C SER A 367 -11.60 -27.34 4.42
N ARG A 368 -11.70 -28.67 4.58
CA ARG A 368 -12.98 -29.38 4.63
C ARG A 368 -13.84 -28.90 5.80
N ARG A 369 -13.28 -28.73 7.01
CA ARG A 369 -14.02 -28.26 8.18
C ARG A 369 -14.54 -26.84 8.00
N CYS A 370 -13.73 -25.93 7.45
CA CYS A 370 -14.14 -24.54 7.21
C CYS A 370 -15.27 -24.42 6.17
N ALA A 371 -15.31 -25.32 5.19
CA ALA A 371 -16.38 -25.35 4.19
C ALA A 371 -17.73 -25.87 4.72
N GLN A 372 -17.80 -26.35 5.97
CA GLN A 372 -19.04 -26.86 6.56
C GLN A 372 -19.91 -25.76 7.19
N LEU A 373 -19.40 -24.54 7.32
CA LEU A 373 -20.11 -23.40 7.90
C LEU A 373 -20.35 -22.34 6.83
N THR A 374 -21.57 -21.81 6.78
CA THR A 374 -21.94 -20.71 5.88
C THR A 374 -22.47 -19.56 6.72
N ASP A 375 -21.83 -18.40 6.63
CA ASP A 375 -22.35 -17.16 7.20
C ASP A 375 -23.50 -16.64 6.32
N LEU A 376 -24.70 -16.56 6.88
CA LEU A 376 -25.91 -16.04 6.22
C LEU A 376 -26.16 -14.56 6.55
N GLY A 377 -25.26 -13.92 7.29
CA GLY A 377 -25.32 -12.52 7.69
C GLY A 377 -26.24 -12.26 8.89
N HIS A 378 -26.48 -10.97 9.13
CA HIS A 378 -27.31 -10.53 10.25
C HIS A 378 -28.81 -10.73 9.98
N ALA A 379 -29.51 -11.24 10.99
CA ALA A 379 -30.96 -11.33 11.02
C ALA A 379 -31.51 -10.62 12.27
N ARG A 380 -32.67 -9.97 12.12
CA ARG A 380 -33.46 -9.55 13.28
C ARG A 380 -34.24 -10.75 13.79
N VAL A 381 -34.16 -10.99 15.09
CA VAL A 381 -34.99 -11.98 15.78
C VAL A 381 -36.25 -11.29 16.28
N ILE A 382 -37.41 -11.82 15.90
CA ILE A 382 -38.73 -11.33 16.30
C ILE A 382 -39.41 -12.42 17.12
N GLU A 383 -39.81 -12.07 18.34
CA GLU A 383 -40.65 -12.92 19.17
C GLU A 383 -42.13 -12.72 18.80
N CYS A 384 -42.85 -13.83 18.64
CA CYS A 384 -44.29 -13.90 18.48
C CYS A 384 -44.92 -14.21 19.84
N ALA A 385 -46.12 -13.68 20.08
CA ALA A 385 -46.84 -13.91 21.34
C ALA A 385 -47.11 -15.40 21.62
N ASP A 386 -47.29 -16.21 20.57
CA ASP A 386 -47.51 -17.64 20.67
C ASP A 386 -47.07 -18.38 19.38
N ARG A 387 -47.09 -19.72 19.46
CA ARG A 387 -46.76 -20.62 18.36
C ARG A 387 -47.73 -20.53 17.18
N ALA A 388 -48.99 -20.17 17.42
CA ALA A 388 -49.99 -20.06 16.36
C ALA A 388 -49.71 -18.84 15.48
N LEU A 389 -49.30 -17.72 16.07
CA LEU A 389 -48.87 -16.52 15.34
C LEU A 389 -47.59 -16.77 14.56
N ALA A 390 -46.60 -17.43 15.16
CA ALA A 390 -45.37 -17.81 14.46
C ALA A 390 -45.70 -18.69 13.23
N ALA A 391 -46.55 -19.70 13.40
CA ALA A 391 -47.00 -20.57 12.30
C ALA A 391 -47.80 -19.80 11.24
N LEU A 392 -48.69 -18.88 11.63
CA LEU A 392 -49.45 -18.04 10.70
C LEU A 392 -48.51 -17.24 9.79
N ILE A 393 -47.47 -16.64 10.37
CA ILE A 393 -46.49 -15.82 9.64
C ILE A 393 -45.63 -16.69 8.73
N THR A 394 -45.10 -17.82 9.20
CA THR A 394 -44.21 -18.69 8.39
C THR A 394 -44.92 -19.45 7.28
N HIS A 395 -46.23 -19.70 7.39
CA HIS A 395 -47.01 -20.35 6.33
C HIS A 395 -47.64 -19.35 5.35
N ASN A 396 -47.64 -18.06 5.67
CA ASN A 396 -48.16 -17.04 4.77
C ASN A 396 -47.28 -16.92 3.51
N ARG A 397 -47.88 -17.03 2.33
CA ARG A 397 -47.18 -17.05 1.03
C ARG A 397 -46.29 -15.83 0.79
N ALA A 398 -46.65 -14.66 1.31
CA ALA A 398 -45.90 -13.42 1.14
C ALA A 398 -44.75 -13.25 2.16
N LEU A 399 -44.86 -13.88 3.34
CA LEU A 399 -43.91 -13.73 4.44
C LEU A 399 -42.92 -14.89 4.56
N ARG A 400 -43.30 -16.11 4.13
CA ARG A 400 -42.49 -17.33 4.27
C ARG A 400 -41.10 -17.27 3.63
N THR A 401 -40.93 -16.49 2.56
CA THR A 401 -39.64 -16.32 1.88
C THR A 401 -38.81 -15.19 2.46
N LEU A 402 -39.36 -14.44 3.40
CA LEU A 402 -38.74 -13.26 4.00
C LEU A 402 -38.27 -13.51 5.44
N CYS A 403 -38.64 -14.66 6.01
CA CYS A 403 -38.31 -15.04 7.39
C CYS A 403 -38.05 -16.55 7.51
N HIS A 404 -37.32 -16.94 8.54
CA HIS A 404 -37.09 -18.33 8.92
C HIS A 404 -37.57 -18.56 10.35
N PRO A 405 -38.29 -19.65 10.66
CA PRO A 405 -38.64 -19.99 12.03
C PRO A 405 -37.39 -20.29 12.86
N ILE A 406 -37.36 -19.77 14.09
CA ILE A 406 -36.37 -20.11 15.13
C ILE A 406 -37.14 -20.60 16.35
N GLY A 407 -37.08 -21.91 16.62
CA GLY A 407 -37.89 -22.50 17.69
C GLY A 407 -39.40 -22.37 17.44
N GLU A 408 -40.18 -22.32 18.52
CA GLU A 408 -41.65 -22.37 18.41
C GLU A 408 -42.33 -21.01 18.29
N CYS A 409 -41.73 -19.95 18.85
CA CYS A 409 -42.33 -18.61 18.91
C CYS A 409 -41.44 -17.52 18.31
N HIS A 410 -40.29 -17.82 17.69
CA HIS A 410 -39.40 -16.78 17.14
C HIS A 410 -39.22 -16.91 15.63
N LEU A 411 -38.92 -15.77 15.00
CA LEU A 411 -38.65 -15.64 13.57
C LEU A 411 -37.33 -14.90 13.36
N ALA A 412 -36.46 -15.40 12.49
CA ALA A 412 -35.35 -14.64 11.95
C ALA A 412 -35.73 -13.99 10.63
N VAL A 413 -35.59 -12.67 10.56
CA VAL A 413 -35.77 -11.88 9.33
C VAL A 413 -34.40 -11.35 8.91
N PRO A 414 -33.84 -11.80 7.77
CA PRO A 414 -32.61 -11.23 7.23
C PRO A 414 -32.75 -9.70 7.07
N LEU A 415 -31.73 -8.92 7.42
CA LEU A 415 -31.80 -7.45 7.34
C LEU A 415 -32.19 -6.95 5.94
N ALA A 416 -31.71 -7.61 4.89
CA ALA A 416 -32.05 -7.29 3.49
C ALA A 416 -33.54 -7.46 3.15
N HIS A 417 -34.30 -8.17 3.98
CA HIS A 417 -35.73 -8.43 3.79
C HIS A 417 -36.62 -7.67 4.78
N GLU A 418 -36.03 -6.94 5.73
CA GLU A 418 -36.77 -6.31 6.83
C GLU A 418 -37.91 -5.39 6.35
N LEU A 419 -37.62 -4.47 5.42
CA LEU A 419 -38.63 -3.54 4.90
C LEU A 419 -39.79 -4.26 4.20
N LYS A 420 -39.48 -5.28 3.40
CA LYS A 420 -40.49 -6.08 2.69
C LYS A 420 -41.31 -6.90 3.67
N PHE A 421 -40.67 -7.47 4.70
CA PHE A 421 -41.31 -8.23 5.75
C PHE A 421 -42.30 -7.35 6.54
N ARG A 422 -41.88 -6.18 7.02
CA ARG A 422 -42.74 -5.23 7.73
C ARG A 422 -43.97 -4.84 6.90
N THR A 423 -43.77 -4.57 5.61
CA THR A 423 -44.86 -4.22 4.70
C THR A 423 -45.86 -5.38 4.52
N ALA A 424 -45.38 -6.61 4.39
CA ALA A 424 -46.23 -7.78 4.28
C ALA A 424 -46.92 -8.14 5.61
N LEU A 425 -46.26 -7.88 6.74
CA LEU A 425 -46.79 -8.10 8.09
C LEU A 425 -47.96 -7.15 8.38
N LEU A 426 -47.85 -5.88 7.97
CA LEU A 426 -48.93 -4.90 8.05
C LEU A 426 -50.17 -5.35 7.27
N LYS A 427 -49.98 -5.94 6.09
CA LYS A 427 -51.08 -6.52 5.29
C LYS A 427 -51.73 -7.74 5.96
N LEU A 428 -51.00 -8.44 6.82
CA LEU A 428 -51.52 -9.54 7.64
C LEU A 428 -52.23 -9.05 8.91
N GLY A 429 -52.18 -7.74 9.19
CA GLY A 429 -52.83 -7.12 10.36
C GLY A 429 -51.93 -6.96 11.58
N TYR A 430 -50.63 -7.21 11.45
CA TYR A 430 -49.67 -7.08 12.56
C TYR A 430 -48.66 -5.97 12.27
N ALA A 431 -48.27 -5.23 13.30
CA ALA A 431 -47.25 -4.20 13.20
C ALA A 431 -46.09 -4.54 14.15
N LEU A 432 -44.86 -4.40 13.64
CA LEU A 432 -43.66 -4.45 14.46
C LEU A 432 -43.21 -3.00 14.71
N PRO A 433 -43.19 -2.49 15.94
CA PRO A 433 -42.68 -1.15 16.22
C PRO A 433 -41.19 -1.05 15.84
N GLU A 434 -40.72 0.14 15.47
CA GLU A 434 -39.29 0.39 15.36
C GLU A 434 -38.69 0.48 16.77
N GLN A 435 -37.77 -0.42 17.09
CA GLN A 435 -36.89 -0.23 18.24
C GLN A 435 -35.64 0.53 17.80
N PRO A 436 -35.16 1.50 18.59
CA PRO A 436 -33.86 2.09 18.34
C PRO A 436 -32.80 0.98 18.37
N THR A 437 -32.02 0.88 17.31
CA THR A 437 -30.81 0.05 17.28
C THR A 437 -29.87 0.52 18.40
N PRO A 438 -29.40 -0.36 19.29
CA PRO A 438 -28.36 -0.01 20.25
C PRO A 438 -27.03 0.31 19.57
#